data_AF-A0A961ZF16-F1
#
_entry.id   AF-A0A961ZF16-F1
#
_cell.length_a   1.000
_cell.length_b   1.000
_cell.length_c   1.000
_cell.angle_alpha   90.00
_cell.angle_beta   90.00
_cell.angle_gamma   90.00
#
_symmetry.space_group_name_H-M   'P 1'
#
loop_
_entity.id
_entity.type
_entity.pdbx_description
1 polymer ?
#
loop_
_entity_poly.entity_id
_entity_poly.type
_entity_poly.pdbx_seq_one_letter_code
_entity_poly.pdbx_strand_id
1 'polypeptide(L)'
;EFFDALPIRQYQFGSGKWHERLIGASGDELVWGLSPNPIDDGALPEMATAPDENAIFEDAPLAEATMSELAALLHRKGGAALIVDYGYTQTQIGDTFQAVADHAYTNPLTGPGKADLTSHVNFARLVNAAQAEGAASHVVGTQAQLLEGLGIVQRAEALKKANPDRAAGIDTDLERLTGPSQMGELFKAMVVFGEDAYPPFQRAKSLQSLPEIAHGFFGRSGGVSPAPFDSLNCSFNTKDDRSNIDANRTRIARALNFAPEKLITLRQVHSARALIVDDNHDPQSRPEADGLATRTPGLLLGILTADCTPILFADENAGVIGACHAGWKGAVDDIAEATIDAMVQLGASTNNIRAAIGPNISFSNYEVGPDFARAVLSQNPEAAPFLRIPDGETREHFDLTGFLIARLEAAGIAQIEDLATCTYDNIETLFSHRFATHHDIEMGRQLSVIGIK
;
A
#
# COMPACT_ATOMS: atom_id res chain seq x y z
N GLU A 1 -1.76 21.28 -10.97
CA GLU A 1 -1.47 22.53 -11.67
C GLU A 1 -0.30 23.18 -10.97
N PHE A 2 0.88 22.78 -11.41
CA PHE A 2 2.18 23.32 -11.02
C PHE A 2 3.17 23.14 -12.16
N PHE A 3 3.20 21.94 -12.77
CA PHE A 3 4.18 21.61 -13.81
C PHE A 3 3.83 22.24 -15.15
N ASP A 4 2.55 22.51 -15.42
CA ASP A 4 2.05 23.12 -16.66
C ASP A 4 2.48 24.59 -16.81
N ALA A 5 2.67 25.26 -15.67
CA ALA A 5 3.12 26.66 -15.58
C ALA A 5 4.65 26.81 -15.62
N LEU A 6 5.42 25.72 -15.69
CA LEU A 6 6.88 25.81 -15.75
C LEU A 6 7.36 26.18 -17.17
N PRO A 7 8.49 26.90 -17.30
CA PRO A 7 9.01 27.28 -18.61
C PRO A 7 9.34 26.06 -19.49
N ILE A 8 8.93 26.16 -20.76
CA ILE A 8 9.26 25.19 -21.80
C ILE A 8 10.24 25.78 -22.82
N ARG A 9 10.87 24.90 -23.58
CA ARG A 9 11.52 25.20 -24.86
C ARG A 9 10.68 24.61 -25.96
N GLN A 10 10.47 25.37 -27.04
CA GLN A 10 9.85 24.86 -28.25
C GLN A 10 10.91 24.69 -29.33
N TYR A 11 10.84 23.57 -30.03
CA TYR A 11 11.63 23.30 -31.23
C TYR A 11 10.66 23.13 -32.38
N GLN A 12 11.02 23.65 -33.55
CA GLN A 12 10.23 23.51 -34.77
C GLN A 12 11.08 22.85 -35.86
N PHE A 13 10.50 21.88 -36.55
CA PHE A 13 11.14 21.22 -37.67
C PHE A 13 10.99 22.06 -38.94
N GLY A 14 12.10 22.34 -39.61
CA GLY A 14 12.11 23.08 -40.86
C GLY A 14 13.36 22.81 -41.68
N SER A 15 13.19 22.74 -43.00
CA SER A 15 14.33 22.51 -43.93
C SER A 15 15.17 21.26 -43.61
N GLY A 16 14.52 20.22 -43.09
CA GLY A 16 15.15 18.93 -42.76
C GLY A 16 15.90 18.90 -41.41
N LYS A 17 15.81 19.94 -40.59
CA LYS A 17 16.43 19.99 -39.25
C LYS A 17 15.50 20.60 -38.21
N TRP A 18 15.79 20.33 -36.94
CA TRP A 18 15.11 20.99 -35.82
C TRP A 18 15.81 22.31 -35.49
N HIS A 19 15.01 23.34 -35.24
CA HIS A 19 15.47 24.67 -34.83
C HIS A 19 14.75 25.06 -33.53
N GLU A 20 15.46 25.64 -32.57
CA GLU A 20 14.81 26.25 -31.40
C GLU A 20 13.93 27.41 -31.86
N ARG A 21 12.66 27.42 -31.41
CA ARG A 21 11.71 28.50 -31.65
C ARG A 21 11.98 29.59 -30.61
N LEU A 22 12.23 30.79 -31.10
CA LEU A 22 12.62 31.95 -30.33
C LEU A 22 11.59 33.06 -30.48
N ILE A 23 11.60 33.99 -29.53
CA ILE A 23 10.83 35.23 -29.61
C ILE A 23 11.76 36.32 -30.14
N GLY A 24 11.41 36.87 -31.30
CA GLY A 24 12.06 38.02 -31.90
C GLY A 24 11.23 39.31 -31.77
N ALA A 25 11.75 40.39 -32.34
CA ALA A 25 11.05 41.67 -32.43
C ALA A 25 10.92 42.10 -33.90
N SER A 26 9.72 42.53 -34.28
CA SER A 26 9.42 43.13 -35.58
C SER A 26 8.75 44.48 -35.34
N GLY A 27 9.56 45.55 -35.37
CA GLY A 27 9.10 46.85 -34.86
C GLY A 27 8.89 46.80 -33.35
N ASP A 28 7.70 47.22 -32.89
CA ASP A 28 7.31 47.20 -31.48
C ASP A 28 6.56 45.90 -31.08
N GLU A 29 6.42 44.93 -32.00
CA GLU A 29 5.72 43.68 -31.77
C GLU A 29 6.67 42.50 -31.56
N LEU A 30 6.31 41.60 -30.64
CA LEU A 30 6.97 40.32 -30.46
C LEU A 30 6.46 39.31 -31.49
N VAL A 31 7.39 38.60 -32.14
CA VAL A 31 7.07 37.62 -33.18
C VAL A 31 7.79 36.30 -32.94
N TRP A 32 7.20 35.21 -33.40
CA TRP A 32 7.90 33.92 -33.44
C TRP A 32 8.98 33.93 -34.51
N GLY A 33 10.14 33.38 -34.17
CA GLY A 33 11.24 33.15 -35.10
C GLY A 33 11.92 31.81 -34.83
N LEU A 34 12.80 31.39 -35.74
CA LEU A 34 13.61 30.19 -35.57
C LEU A 34 15.08 30.60 -35.38
N SER A 35 15.77 29.89 -34.49
CA SER A 35 17.23 29.98 -34.38
C SER A 35 17.87 29.73 -35.75
N PRO A 36 18.82 30.56 -36.21
CA PRO A 36 19.52 30.33 -37.47
C PRO A 36 20.41 29.08 -37.41
N ASN A 37 20.79 28.66 -36.20
CA ASN A 37 21.55 27.45 -35.97
C ASN A 37 20.59 26.29 -35.63
N PRO A 38 20.58 25.20 -36.43
CA PRO A 38 19.84 24.00 -36.08
C PRO A 38 20.47 23.32 -34.85
N ILE A 39 19.68 22.52 -34.13
CA ILE A 39 20.20 21.65 -33.07
C ILE A 39 20.86 20.40 -33.68
N ASP A 40 21.72 19.76 -32.89
CA ASP A 40 22.42 18.55 -33.31
C ASP A 40 21.46 17.36 -33.52
N ASP A 41 21.79 16.51 -34.48
CA ASP A 41 21.03 15.28 -34.74
C ASP A 41 21.09 14.37 -33.49
N GLY A 42 19.93 13.90 -33.04
CA GLY A 42 19.80 13.08 -31.82
C GLY A 42 19.68 13.87 -30.50
N ALA A 43 19.65 15.21 -30.55
CA ALA A 43 19.39 16.03 -29.36
C ALA A 43 17.95 15.89 -28.83
N LEU A 44 16.99 15.50 -29.68
CA LEU A 44 15.60 15.25 -29.31
C LEU A 44 15.30 13.74 -29.24
N PRO A 45 14.26 13.31 -28.50
CA PRO A 45 13.87 11.91 -28.40
C PRO A 45 13.59 11.25 -29.76
N GLU A 46 13.74 9.93 -29.85
CA GLU A 46 13.61 9.16 -31.09
C GLU A 46 12.28 9.38 -31.83
N MET A 47 11.18 9.62 -31.12
CA MET A 47 9.89 9.90 -31.73
C MET A 47 9.78 11.26 -32.44
N ALA A 48 10.78 12.12 -32.28
CA ALA A 48 10.94 13.35 -33.04
C ALA A 48 11.80 13.17 -34.32
N THR A 49 12.05 11.92 -34.74
CA THR A 49 12.74 11.60 -35.99
C THR A 49 11.78 11.64 -37.18
N ALA A 50 12.20 12.30 -38.26
CA ALA A 50 11.42 12.46 -39.50
C ALA A 50 9.98 12.99 -39.34
N PRO A 51 9.77 14.12 -38.63
CA PRO A 51 8.45 14.71 -38.48
C PRO A 51 8.02 15.48 -39.75
N ASP A 52 6.76 15.90 -39.79
CA ASP A 52 6.25 16.80 -40.83
C ASP A 52 6.89 18.20 -40.73
N GLU A 53 6.92 18.95 -41.84
CA GLU A 53 7.39 20.34 -41.85
C GLU A 53 6.52 21.20 -40.89
N ASN A 54 7.17 22.03 -40.08
CA ASN A 54 6.57 22.82 -38.99
C ASN A 54 6.05 22.02 -37.80
N ALA A 55 6.38 20.74 -37.68
CA ALA A 55 6.16 19.99 -36.44
C ALA A 55 6.83 20.70 -35.26
N ILE A 56 6.17 20.68 -34.10
CA ILE A 56 6.66 21.32 -32.87
C ILE A 56 6.93 20.26 -31.81
N PHE A 57 8.11 20.31 -31.20
CA PHE A 57 8.43 19.53 -30.03
C PHE A 57 8.62 20.46 -28.83
N GLU A 58 7.96 20.15 -27.72
CA GLU A 58 8.04 20.92 -26.49
C GLU A 58 8.84 20.13 -25.46
N ASP A 59 9.82 20.78 -24.85
CA ASP A 59 10.68 20.21 -23.82
C ASP A 59 10.61 21.08 -22.56
N ALA A 60 10.54 20.44 -21.39
CA ALA A 60 10.37 21.15 -20.12
C ALA A 60 11.48 20.77 -19.11
N PRO A 61 12.75 21.16 -19.33
CA PRO A 61 13.86 20.73 -18.48
C PRO A 61 13.69 21.10 -16.99
N LEU A 62 13.04 22.24 -16.69
CA LEU A 62 12.81 22.65 -15.31
C LEU A 62 11.74 21.77 -14.63
N ALA A 63 10.76 21.27 -15.38
CA ALA A 63 9.77 20.34 -14.86
C ALA A 63 10.41 19.01 -14.48
N GLU A 64 11.28 18.47 -15.34
CA GLU A 64 12.05 17.26 -15.07
C GLU A 64 13.00 17.45 -13.86
N ALA A 65 13.76 18.55 -13.81
CA ALA A 65 14.64 18.85 -12.68
C ALA A 65 13.88 19.00 -11.35
N THR A 66 12.74 19.69 -11.37
CA THR A 66 11.90 19.86 -10.18
C THR A 66 11.33 18.52 -9.71
N MET A 67 10.92 17.66 -10.64
CA MET A 67 10.47 16.31 -10.31
C MET A 67 11.60 15.46 -9.73
N SER A 68 12.82 15.54 -10.26
CA SER A 68 13.98 14.85 -9.68
C SER A 68 14.25 15.32 -8.25
N GLU A 69 14.23 16.63 -7.97
CA GLU A 69 14.41 17.15 -6.60
C GLU A 69 13.32 16.64 -5.64
N LEU A 70 12.06 16.65 -6.07
CA LEU A 70 10.92 16.12 -5.31
C LEU A 70 11.06 14.62 -5.06
N ALA A 71 11.35 13.85 -6.10
CA ALA A 71 11.51 12.40 -6.03
C ALA A 71 12.66 12.01 -5.11
N ALA A 72 13.81 12.69 -5.21
CA ALA A 72 14.94 12.47 -4.32
C ALA A 72 14.60 12.83 -2.86
N LEU A 73 13.77 13.85 -2.62
CA LEU A 73 13.27 14.18 -1.29
C LEU A 73 12.35 13.07 -0.75
N LEU A 74 11.40 12.60 -1.55
CA LEU A 74 10.45 11.54 -1.19
C LEU A 74 11.16 10.20 -0.96
N HIS A 75 12.15 9.87 -1.80
CA HIS A 75 12.98 8.68 -1.62
C HIS A 75 13.77 8.74 -0.31
N ARG A 76 14.44 9.87 -0.02
CA ARG A 76 15.26 10.01 1.20
C ARG A 76 14.46 10.14 2.49
N LYS A 77 13.30 10.80 2.47
CA LYS A 77 12.53 11.13 3.67
C LYS A 77 11.25 10.30 3.83
N GLY A 78 10.93 9.46 2.86
CA GLY A 78 9.62 8.81 2.74
C GLY A 78 8.51 9.80 2.35
N GLY A 79 7.32 9.25 2.17
CA GLY A 79 6.12 10.01 1.78
C GLY A 79 5.73 9.78 0.32
N ALA A 80 4.68 10.47 -0.08
CA ALA A 80 4.11 10.39 -1.42
C ALA A 80 3.64 11.77 -1.89
N ALA A 81 3.65 11.97 -3.20
CA ALA A 81 3.04 13.09 -3.89
C ALA A 81 2.06 12.56 -4.93
N LEU A 82 0.86 13.16 -4.97
CA LEU A 82 -0.10 13.01 -6.06
C LEU A 82 -0.03 14.27 -6.92
N ILE A 83 0.35 14.11 -8.18
CA ILE A 83 0.45 15.19 -9.15
C ILE A 83 -0.74 15.07 -10.10
N VAL A 84 -1.52 16.15 -10.22
CA VAL A 84 -2.64 16.27 -11.15
C VAL A 84 -2.44 17.52 -11.99
N ASP A 85 -2.32 17.34 -13.31
CA ASP A 85 -1.99 18.43 -14.22
C ASP A 85 -2.47 18.18 -15.66
N TYR A 86 -2.51 19.24 -16.46
CA TYR A 86 -2.85 19.17 -17.89
C TYR A 86 -1.77 18.40 -18.64
N GLY A 87 -2.14 17.44 -19.49
CA GLY A 87 -1.18 16.89 -20.44
C GLY A 87 -1.41 15.46 -20.87
N TYR A 88 -0.32 14.75 -21.09
CA TYR A 88 -0.30 13.47 -21.78
C TYR A 88 0.65 12.46 -21.13
N THR A 89 0.36 11.18 -21.34
CA THR A 89 1.03 10.06 -20.66
C THR A 89 2.13 9.42 -21.50
N GLN A 90 2.22 9.77 -22.77
CA GLN A 90 3.29 9.37 -23.69
C GLN A 90 3.86 10.62 -24.31
N THR A 91 5.18 10.74 -24.35
CA THR A 91 5.85 11.83 -25.07
C THR A 91 5.28 11.93 -26.49
N GLN A 92 5.09 13.13 -27.01
CA GLN A 92 4.53 13.34 -28.35
C GLN A 92 4.99 14.69 -28.91
N ILE A 93 4.80 14.88 -30.22
CA ILE A 93 4.98 16.15 -30.94
C ILE A 93 3.64 16.89 -30.92
N GLY A 94 3.69 18.22 -30.76
CA GLY A 94 2.52 19.09 -30.80
C GLY A 94 2.83 20.48 -30.22
N ASP A 95 2.08 21.49 -30.65
CA ASP A 95 2.10 22.82 -30.03
C ASP A 95 1.00 22.85 -28.97
N THR A 96 1.38 22.89 -27.69
CA THR A 96 0.44 22.92 -26.57
C THR A 96 0.55 24.20 -25.75
N PHE A 97 1.55 25.02 -26.05
CA PHE A 97 1.74 26.32 -25.42
C PHE A 97 0.59 27.27 -25.71
N GLN A 98 -0.06 27.74 -24.64
CA GLN A 98 -1.27 28.54 -24.72
C GLN A 98 -1.19 29.71 -23.74
N ALA A 99 -1.91 30.78 -24.08
CA ALA A 99 -2.15 31.90 -23.19
C ALA A 99 -3.64 32.09 -22.98
N VAL A 100 -4.04 32.34 -21.73
CA VAL A 100 -5.43 32.62 -21.35
C VAL A 100 -5.49 33.95 -20.62
N ALA A 101 -6.41 34.81 -21.04
CA ALA A 101 -6.74 36.05 -20.36
C ALA A 101 -8.26 36.24 -20.36
N ASP A 102 -8.83 36.69 -19.25
CA ASP A 102 -10.28 36.91 -19.11
C ASP A 102 -11.14 35.69 -19.52
N HIS A 103 -10.67 34.48 -19.20
CA HIS A 103 -11.29 33.19 -19.54
C HIS A 103 -11.37 32.88 -21.05
N ALA A 104 -10.53 33.52 -21.88
CA ALA A 104 -10.44 33.27 -23.32
C ALA A 104 -8.99 33.09 -23.77
N TYR A 105 -8.81 32.29 -24.83
CA TYR A 105 -7.51 32.15 -25.48
C TYR A 105 -7.05 33.46 -26.08
N THR A 106 -5.78 33.79 -25.86
CA THR A 106 -5.13 34.98 -26.41
C THR A 106 -3.77 34.62 -27.02
N ASN A 107 -3.19 35.56 -27.76
CA ASN A 107 -1.85 35.37 -28.31
C ASN A 107 -0.81 35.52 -27.17
N PRO A 108 0.06 34.52 -26.91
CA PRO A 108 1.05 34.57 -25.84
C PRO A 108 2.08 35.70 -25.98
N LEU A 109 2.27 36.23 -27.19
CA LEU A 109 3.21 37.32 -27.46
C LEU A 109 2.59 38.72 -27.24
N THR A 110 1.28 38.81 -27.02
CA THR A 110 0.58 40.08 -26.83
C THR A 110 0.52 40.47 -25.36
N GLY A 111 1.14 41.60 -25.00
CA GLY A 111 1.12 42.13 -23.63
C GLY A 111 1.71 41.19 -22.58
N PRO A 112 3.02 40.87 -22.65
CA PRO A 112 3.68 39.97 -21.70
C PRO A 112 3.37 40.31 -20.24
N GLY A 113 3.05 39.27 -19.45
CA GLY A 113 2.67 39.41 -18.05
C GLY A 113 1.20 39.77 -17.79
N LYS A 114 0.37 39.87 -18.84
CA LYS A 114 -1.09 40.13 -18.72
C LYS A 114 -1.97 38.89 -18.97
N ALA A 115 -1.37 37.77 -19.35
CA ALA A 115 -2.07 36.51 -19.60
C ALA A 115 -1.38 35.39 -18.83
N ASP A 116 -2.16 34.42 -18.39
CA ASP A 116 -1.65 33.18 -17.81
C ASP A 116 -1.13 32.29 -18.94
N LEU A 117 0.07 31.73 -18.76
CA LEU A 117 0.72 30.85 -19.72
C LEU A 117 0.66 29.43 -19.20
N THR A 118 0.32 28.49 -20.07
CA THR A 118 0.28 27.07 -19.75
C THR A 118 0.76 26.25 -20.94
N SER A 119 1.26 25.06 -20.65
CA SER A 119 1.61 24.04 -21.63
C SER A 119 1.29 22.66 -21.07
N HIS A 120 1.01 21.70 -21.95
CA HIS A 120 0.75 20.34 -21.52
C HIS A 120 2.00 19.68 -20.92
N VAL A 121 1.82 19.08 -19.76
CA VAL A 121 2.84 18.33 -19.04
C VAL A 121 3.08 16.98 -19.70
N ASN A 122 4.35 16.66 -19.92
CA ASN A 122 4.78 15.35 -20.35
C ASN A 122 5.00 14.42 -19.14
N PHE A 123 3.96 13.67 -18.76
CA PHE A 123 4.03 12.79 -17.59
C PHE A 123 5.02 11.63 -17.76
N ALA A 124 5.29 11.18 -18.99
CA ALA A 124 6.30 10.14 -19.23
C ALA A 124 7.70 10.61 -18.81
N ARG A 125 8.04 11.87 -19.10
CA ARG A 125 9.31 12.48 -18.70
C ARG A 125 9.40 12.66 -17.18
N LEU A 126 8.32 13.08 -16.54
CA LEU A 126 8.27 13.20 -15.07
C LEU A 126 8.45 11.84 -14.38
N VAL A 127 7.82 10.77 -14.90
CA VAL A 127 8.03 9.40 -14.39
C VAL A 127 9.50 9.00 -14.50
N ASN A 128 10.11 9.19 -15.67
CA ASN A 128 11.52 8.85 -15.87
C ASN A 128 12.44 9.64 -14.92
N ALA A 129 12.17 10.94 -14.75
CA ALA A 129 12.92 11.80 -13.83
C ALA A 129 12.78 11.35 -12.36
N ALA A 130 11.60 10.89 -11.95
CA ALA A 130 11.38 10.37 -10.61
C ALA A 130 12.05 9.01 -10.36
N GLN A 131 11.94 8.09 -11.34
CA GLN A 131 12.54 6.75 -11.25
C GLN A 131 14.08 6.81 -11.23
N ALA A 132 14.67 7.77 -11.96
CA ALA A 132 16.11 8.00 -11.93
C ALA A 132 16.65 8.33 -10.52
N GLU A 133 15.80 8.88 -9.65
CA GLU A 133 16.13 9.23 -8.26
C GLU A 133 15.74 8.12 -7.25
N GLY A 134 15.36 6.94 -7.73
CA GLY A 134 14.96 5.79 -6.90
C GLY A 134 13.58 5.91 -6.27
N ALA A 135 12.76 6.89 -6.67
CA ALA A 135 11.36 6.95 -6.26
C ALA A 135 10.52 6.03 -7.14
N ALA A 136 9.64 5.24 -6.50
CA ALA A 136 8.59 4.55 -7.24
C ALA A 136 7.60 5.59 -7.78
N SER A 137 7.17 5.42 -9.02
CA SER A 137 6.24 6.33 -9.65
C SER A 137 5.41 5.65 -10.72
N HIS A 138 4.14 6.04 -10.78
CA HIS A 138 3.16 5.49 -11.72
C HIS A 138 2.20 6.58 -12.17
N VAL A 139 1.91 6.62 -13.47
CA VAL A 139 0.72 7.33 -13.97
C VAL A 139 -0.51 6.53 -13.58
N VAL A 140 -1.39 7.14 -12.79
CA VAL A 140 -2.66 6.53 -12.37
C VAL A 140 -3.62 6.45 -13.56
N GLY A 141 -3.57 7.46 -14.42
CA GLY A 141 -4.42 7.58 -15.60
C GLY A 141 -4.93 9.00 -15.77
N THR A 142 -6.17 9.12 -16.22
CA THR A 142 -6.87 10.40 -16.34
C THR A 142 -7.44 10.84 -15.00
N GLN A 143 -7.76 12.12 -14.86
CA GLN A 143 -8.43 12.64 -13.65
C GLN A 143 -9.77 11.93 -13.42
N ALA A 144 -10.53 11.66 -14.48
CA ALA A 144 -11.79 10.92 -14.37
C ALA A 144 -11.58 9.56 -13.72
N GLN A 145 -10.63 8.77 -14.22
CA GLN A 145 -10.33 7.42 -13.70
C GLN A 145 -9.93 7.46 -12.22
N LEU A 146 -9.10 8.45 -11.81
CA LEU A 146 -8.72 8.63 -10.42
C LEU A 146 -9.94 8.96 -9.54
N LEU A 147 -10.73 9.96 -9.92
CA LEU A 147 -11.86 10.44 -9.12
C LEU A 147 -12.97 9.39 -9.01
N GLU A 148 -13.23 8.66 -10.09
CA GLU A 148 -14.17 7.52 -10.11
C GLU A 148 -13.70 6.40 -9.19
N GLY A 149 -12.41 6.05 -9.22
CA GLY A 149 -11.82 5.07 -8.31
C GLY A 149 -11.90 5.48 -6.83
N LEU A 150 -11.86 6.80 -6.55
CA LEU A 150 -12.07 7.36 -5.21
C LEU A 150 -13.54 7.51 -4.82
N GLY A 151 -14.48 7.18 -5.71
CA GLY A 151 -15.91 7.16 -5.44
C GLY A 151 -16.62 8.51 -5.62
N ILE A 152 -16.15 9.37 -6.53
CA ILE A 152 -16.77 10.69 -6.78
C ILE A 152 -18.25 10.59 -7.19
N VAL A 153 -18.65 9.55 -7.93
CA VAL A 153 -20.04 9.34 -8.38
C VAL A 153 -20.95 9.07 -7.17
N GLN A 154 -20.54 8.17 -6.28
CA GLN A 154 -21.27 7.84 -5.06
C GLN A 154 -21.37 9.07 -4.15
N ARG A 155 -20.28 9.85 -4.07
CA ARG A 155 -20.26 11.12 -3.33
C ARG A 155 -21.24 12.14 -3.91
N ALA A 156 -21.28 12.29 -5.23
CA ALA A 156 -22.21 13.18 -5.92
C ALA A 156 -23.67 12.78 -5.66
N GLU A 157 -24.01 11.49 -5.79
CA GLU A 157 -25.36 10.99 -5.49
C GLU A 157 -25.78 11.26 -4.04
N ALA A 158 -24.88 11.02 -3.08
CA ALA A 158 -25.15 11.32 -1.68
C ALA A 158 -25.38 12.84 -1.45
N LEU A 159 -24.60 13.69 -2.11
CA LEU A 159 -24.74 15.15 -2.02
C LEU A 159 -26.05 15.64 -2.65
N LYS A 160 -26.44 15.11 -3.81
CA LYS A 160 -27.71 15.42 -4.47
C LYS A 160 -28.90 15.02 -3.61
N LYS A 161 -28.87 13.83 -3.01
CA LYS A 161 -29.92 13.36 -2.09
C LYS A 161 -30.06 14.26 -0.87
N ALA A 162 -28.94 14.72 -0.30
CA ALA A 162 -28.93 15.61 0.85
C ALA A 162 -29.30 17.05 0.50
N ASN A 163 -29.11 17.47 -0.77
CA ASN A 163 -29.33 18.84 -1.23
C ASN A 163 -30.09 18.85 -2.58
N PRO A 164 -31.38 18.49 -2.62
CA PRO A 164 -32.13 18.35 -3.87
C PRO A 164 -32.11 19.62 -4.75
N ASP A 165 -32.18 20.80 -4.14
CA ASP A 165 -32.19 22.09 -4.85
C ASP A 165 -30.86 22.38 -5.59
N ARG A 166 -29.77 21.71 -5.22
CA ARG A 166 -28.44 21.86 -5.84
C ARG A 166 -28.11 20.74 -6.82
N ALA A 167 -29.03 19.80 -7.06
CA ALA A 167 -28.73 18.59 -7.81
C ALA A 167 -28.17 18.85 -9.22
N ALA A 168 -28.81 19.75 -9.98
CA ALA A 168 -28.36 20.11 -11.32
C ALA A 168 -26.96 20.76 -11.35
N GLY A 169 -26.63 21.56 -10.33
CA GLY A 169 -25.29 22.13 -10.19
C GLY A 169 -24.24 21.07 -9.89
N ILE A 170 -24.57 20.10 -9.04
CA ILE A 170 -23.69 18.97 -8.72
C ILE A 170 -23.46 18.10 -9.97
N ASP A 171 -24.48 17.84 -10.78
CA ASP A 171 -24.32 17.12 -12.04
C ASP A 171 -23.40 17.87 -13.01
N THR A 172 -23.55 19.20 -13.10
CA THR A 172 -22.67 20.05 -13.93
C THR A 172 -21.21 20.02 -13.45
N ASP A 173 -20.98 20.10 -12.14
CA ASP A 173 -19.63 20.02 -11.57
C ASP A 173 -19.02 18.63 -11.73
N LEU A 174 -19.81 17.56 -11.59
CA LEU A 174 -19.36 16.20 -11.85
C LEU A 174 -18.92 16.05 -13.30
N GLU A 175 -19.77 16.44 -14.26
CA GLU A 175 -19.44 16.40 -15.68
C GLU A 175 -18.21 17.25 -16.02
N ARG A 176 -18.04 18.41 -15.39
CA ARG A 176 -16.83 19.23 -15.57
C ARG A 176 -15.56 18.53 -15.10
N LEU A 177 -15.63 17.79 -13.99
CA LEU A 177 -14.48 17.12 -13.38
C LEU A 177 -14.13 15.77 -14.02
N THR A 178 -15.14 15.01 -14.50
CA THR A 178 -14.97 13.64 -14.99
C THR A 178 -15.31 13.47 -16.47
N GLY A 179 -15.93 14.47 -17.10
CA GLY A 179 -16.41 14.38 -18.47
C GLY A 179 -15.26 14.26 -19.50
N PRO A 180 -15.46 13.50 -20.60
CA PRO A 180 -14.43 13.18 -21.57
C PRO A 180 -14.04 14.35 -22.49
N SER A 181 -14.88 15.38 -22.57
CA SER A 181 -14.59 16.63 -23.29
C SER A 181 -14.30 17.80 -22.33
N GLN A 182 -14.05 17.48 -21.06
CA GLN A 182 -13.81 18.42 -19.97
C GLN A 182 -12.49 18.07 -19.27
N MET A 183 -12.37 18.38 -17.98
CA MET A 183 -11.15 18.12 -17.21
C MET A 183 -10.85 16.62 -17.09
N GLY A 184 -11.87 15.77 -17.17
CA GLY A 184 -11.78 14.34 -16.92
C GLY A 184 -10.71 13.64 -17.75
N GLU A 185 -10.70 13.89 -19.06
CA GLU A 185 -9.69 13.37 -19.99
C GLU A 185 -8.50 14.30 -20.15
N LEU A 186 -8.68 15.62 -20.05
CA LEU A 186 -7.60 16.58 -20.26
C LEU A 186 -6.49 16.44 -19.20
N PHE A 187 -6.88 16.28 -17.93
CA PHE A 187 -5.95 16.14 -16.82
C PHE A 187 -5.47 14.71 -16.66
N LYS A 188 -4.20 14.57 -16.33
CA LYS A 188 -3.59 13.29 -15.94
C LYS A 188 -3.20 13.34 -14.47
N ALA A 189 -3.19 12.17 -13.86
CA ALA A 189 -2.76 11.97 -12.49
C ALA A 189 -1.59 10.99 -12.45
N MET A 190 -0.56 11.32 -11.67
CA MET A 190 0.52 10.40 -11.32
C MET A 190 0.80 10.44 -9.82
N VAL A 191 1.29 9.31 -9.31
CA VAL A 191 1.80 9.20 -7.95
C VAL A 191 3.31 9.01 -8.00
N VAL A 192 4.02 9.68 -7.08
CA VAL A 192 5.45 9.48 -6.81
C VAL A 192 5.59 9.21 -5.32
N PHE A 193 6.35 8.20 -4.95
CA PHE A 193 6.57 7.86 -3.54
C PHE A 193 7.96 7.27 -3.36
N GLY A 194 8.57 7.53 -2.20
CA GLY A 194 9.81 6.85 -1.85
C GLY A 194 9.54 5.35 -1.73
N GLU A 195 10.46 4.49 -2.20
CA GLU A 195 10.35 3.03 -2.06
C GLU A 195 10.26 2.53 -0.61
N ASP A 196 10.45 3.42 0.38
CA ASP A 196 10.00 3.26 1.76
C ASP A 196 8.47 3.47 1.94
N ALA A 197 7.68 3.29 0.87
CA ALA A 197 6.25 3.03 1.00
C ALA A 197 6.13 1.87 1.96
N TYR A 198 5.43 2.12 3.06
CA TYR A 198 5.27 1.19 4.15
C TYR A 198 5.14 -0.26 3.69
N PRO A 199 5.73 -1.21 4.44
CA PRO A 199 5.76 -2.60 3.99
C PRO A 199 4.34 -3.07 3.62
N PRO A 200 4.15 -3.74 2.49
CA PRO A 200 2.82 -4.15 2.05
C PRO A 200 2.20 -5.11 3.07
N PHE A 201 0.90 -4.97 3.30
CA PHE A 201 0.15 -5.81 4.22
C PHE A 201 -1.24 -6.11 3.68
N GLN A 202 -1.79 -7.24 4.09
CA GLN A 202 -3.16 -7.64 3.80
C GLN A 202 -4.10 -7.19 4.93
N ARG A 203 -5.36 -6.93 4.59
CA ARG A 203 -6.43 -6.64 5.56
C ARG A 203 -7.60 -7.59 5.36
N ALA A 204 -8.07 -8.17 6.46
CA ALA A 204 -9.41 -8.77 6.53
C ALA A 204 -10.49 -7.70 6.35
N LYS A 205 -11.49 -7.97 5.50
CA LYS A 205 -12.64 -7.09 5.22
C LYS A 205 -13.52 -6.88 6.45
N SER A 206 -13.69 -7.92 7.25
CA SER A 206 -14.43 -7.94 8.53
C SER A 206 -13.91 -6.89 9.49
N LEU A 207 -12.59 -6.79 9.66
CA LEU A 207 -11.96 -5.79 10.51
C LEU A 207 -11.82 -4.42 9.83
N GLN A 208 -11.59 -4.38 8.50
CA GLN A 208 -11.43 -3.12 7.76
C GLN A 208 -12.69 -2.23 7.81
N SER A 209 -13.87 -2.83 8.01
CA SER A 209 -15.13 -2.09 8.15
C SER A 209 -15.35 -1.47 9.54
N LEU A 210 -14.41 -1.65 10.48
CA LEU A 210 -14.42 -1.02 11.81
C LEU A 210 -13.56 0.27 11.76
N PRO A 211 -14.14 1.49 11.72
CA PRO A 211 -13.39 2.73 11.53
C PRO A 211 -12.30 3.00 12.57
N GLU A 212 -12.51 2.61 13.83
CA GLU A 212 -11.57 2.87 14.93
C GLU A 212 -10.47 1.81 15.06
N ILE A 213 -10.57 0.73 14.28
CA ILE A 213 -9.59 -0.37 14.30
C ILE A 213 -8.62 -0.23 13.14
N ALA A 214 -7.34 -0.40 13.43
CA ALA A 214 -6.28 -0.54 12.44
C ALA A 214 -5.65 -1.93 12.58
N HIS A 215 -5.51 -2.64 11.47
CA HIS A 215 -4.85 -3.94 11.44
C HIS A 215 -4.09 -4.15 10.14
N GLY A 216 -3.20 -5.14 10.16
CA GLY A 216 -2.47 -5.61 8.99
C GLY A 216 -1.78 -6.95 9.23
N PHE A 217 -1.82 -7.80 8.20
CA PHE A 217 -1.02 -9.01 8.10
C PHE A 217 0.14 -8.74 7.15
N PHE A 218 1.33 -8.51 7.71
CA PHE A 218 2.52 -8.17 6.93
C PHE A 218 3.20 -9.41 6.38
N GLY A 219 3.84 -9.28 5.21
CA GLY A 219 4.64 -10.33 4.59
C GLY A 219 6.15 -10.15 4.82
N ARG A 220 6.96 -10.64 3.88
CA ARG A 220 8.43 -10.55 3.94
C ARG A 220 9.02 -9.34 3.22
N SER A 221 8.24 -8.59 2.45
CA SER A 221 8.70 -7.48 1.61
C SER A 221 8.70 -6.14 2.36
N GLY A 222 9.52 -5.17 1.93
CA GLY A 222 9.50 -3.79 2.43
C GLY A 222 10.35 -3.53 3.69
N GLY A 223 11.20 -4.46 4.08
CA GLY A 223 12.13 -4.29 5.20
C GLY A 223 13.59 -4.06 4.79
N VAL A 224 14.50 -4.17 5.76
CA VAL A 224 15.94 -3.88 5.60
C VAL A 224 16.86 -5.06 5.91
N SER A 225 16.31 -6.20 6.32
CA SER A 225 17.08 -7.39 6.65
C SER A 225 17.76 -7.97 5.41
N PRO A 226 19.03 -8.39 5.48
CA PRO A 226 19.71 -9.07 4.39
C PRO A 226 19.29 -10.54 4.31
N ALA A 227 19.67 -11.21 3.21
CA ALA A 227 19.56 -12.66 3.11
C ALA A 227 20.27 -13.36 4.30
N PRO A 228 19.69 -14.44 4.85
CA PRO A 228 18.49 -15.16 4.39
C PRO A 228 17.16 -14.63 4.95
N PHE A 229 17.17 -13.46 5.58
CA PHE A 229 16.02 -12.83 6.25
C PHE A 229 15.39 -11.72 5.40
N ASP A 230 15.73 -11.66 4.11
CA ASP A 230 15.25 -10.66 3.18
C ASP A 230 13.71 -10.63 3.14
N SER A 231 13.04 -9.51 3.41
CA SER A 231 13.52 -8.16 3.80
C SER A 231 12.94 -7.68 5.14
N LEU A 232 11.74 -8.11 5.53
CA LEU A 232 10.98 -7.60 6.68
C LEU A 232 10.92 -8.59 7.86
N ASN A 233 12.06 -9.14 8.26
CA ASN A 233 12.12 -10.02 9.42
C ASN A 233 11.86 -9.25 10.73
N CYS A 234 10.88 -9.72 11.51
CA CYS A 234 10.46 -9.07 12.76
C CYS A 234 10.81 -9.85 14.03
N SER A 235 11.50 -10.99 13.91
CA SER A 235 11.79 -11.89 15.03
C SER A 235 13.19 -11.72 15.60
N PHE A 236 13.26 -11.40 16.88
CA PHE A 236 14.48 -11.43 17.69
C PHE A 236 15.03 -12.84 17.96
N ASN A 237 14.30 -13.89 17.59
CA ASN A 237 14.73 -15.29 17.73
C ASN A 237 15.38 -15.83 16.44
N THR A 238 16.00 -14.95 15.66
CA THR A 238 16.73 -15.27 14.42
C THR A 238 18.18 -14.83 14.56
N LYS A 239 19.04 -15.17 13.59
CA LYS A 239 20.44 -14.71 13.55
C LYS A 239 20.61 -13.32 12.91
N ASP A 240 19.51 -12.64 12.60
CA ASP A 240 19.51 -11.30 12.03
C ASP A 240 19.98 -10.25 13.05
N ASP A 241 20.50 -9.13 12.55
CA ASP A 241 20.93 -8.03 13.39
C ASP A 241 19.72 -7.36 14.05
N ARG A 242 19.83 -7.12 15.35
CA ARG A 242 18.76 -6.47 16.14
C ARG A 242 18.33 -5.13 15.54
N SER A 243 19.27 -4.37 14.98
CA SER A 243 18.98 -3.08 14.35
C SER A 243 18.09 -3.21 13.10
N ASN A 244 18.25 -4.28 12.31
CA ASN A 244 17.37 -4.56 11.16
C ASN A 244 15.96 -4.91 11.65
N ILE A 245 15.87 -5.76 12.67
CA ILE A 245 14.59 -6.16 13.26
C ILE A 245 13.85 -4.95 13.85
N ASP A 246 14.55 -4.08 14.59
CA ASP A 246 13.97 -2.86 15.17
C ASP A 246 13.51 -1.89 14.06
N ALA A 247 14.26 -1.75 12.97
CA ALA A 247 13.87 -0.96 11.81
C ALA A 247 12.63 -1.54 11.10
N ASN A 248 12.56 -2.85 10.91
CA ASN A 248 11.41 -3.52 10.30
C ASN A 248 10.13 -3.34 11.13
N ARG A 249 10.24 -3.50 12.45
CA ARG A 249 9.14 -3.28 13.39
C ARG A 249 8.67 -1.82 13.40
N THR A 250 9.61 -0.88 13.32
CA THR A 250 9.32 0.56 13.17
C THR A 250 8.54 0.83 11.89
N ARG A 251 8.95 0.23 10.76
CA ARG A 251 8.24 0.36 9.47
C ARG A 251 6.81 -0.16 9.56
N ILE A 252 6.58 -1.30 10.21
CA ILE A 252 5.25 -1.88 10.42
C ILE A 252 4.36 -0.98 11.29
N ALA A 253 4.86 -0.46 12.41
CA ALA A 253 4.07 0.41 13.27
C ALA A 253 3.65 1.69 12.53
N ARG A 254 4.59 2.31 11.82
CA ARG A 254 4.31 3.53 11.03
C ARG A 254 3.37 3.27 9.85
N ALA A 255 3.37 2.07 9.27
CA ALA A 255 2.44 1.67 8.21
C ALA A 255 0.96 1.80 8.60
N LEU A 256 0.68 1.68 9.90
CA LEU A 256 -0.66 1.81 10.46
C LEU A 256 -0.85 3.12 11.25
N ASN A 257 0.09 4.06 11.15
CA ASN A 257 0.14 5.33 11.90
C ASN A 257 0.24 5.17 13.43
N PHE A 258 0.93 4.13 13.91
CA PHE A 258 1.24 3.95 15.33
C PHE A 258 2.69 4.37 15.63
N ALA A 259 2.90 4.88 16.84
CA ALA A 259 4.24 5.12 17.36
C ALA A 259 4.96 3.76 17.55
N PRO A 260 6.21 3.59 17.07
CA PRO A 260 6.94 2.32 17.20
C PRO A 260 7.06 1.79 18.63
N GLU A 261 7.12 2.70 19.61
CA GLU A 261 7.22 2.40 21.03
C GLU A 261 5.92 1.81 21.61
N LYS A 262 4.82 1.89 20.86
CA LYS A 262 3.52 1.34 21.26
C LYS A 262 3.25 -0.06 20.71
N LEU A 263 4.19 -0.63 19.93
CA LEU A 263 4.12 -2.02 19.46
C LEU A 263 4.48 -3.00 20.58
N ILE A 264 3.47 -3.73 21.06
CA ILE A 264 3.62 -4.77 22.08
C ILE A 264 3.68 -6.14 21.41
N THR A 265 4.75 -6.90 21.69
CA THR A 265 4.90 -8.28 21.23
C THR A 265 5.36 -9.18 22.37
N LEU A 266 5.19 -10.48 22.20
CA LEU A 266 5.48 -11.47 23.23
C LEU A 266 6.80 -12.20 23.00
N ARG A 267 7.21 -12.98 24.00
CA ARG A 267 8.07 -14.14 23.80
C ARG A 267 7.16 -15.36 23.65
N GLN A 268 6.77 -15.63 22.40
CA GLN A 268 5.88 -16.73 22.05
C GLN A 268 6.52 -18.09 22.35
N VAL A 269 5.81 -18.92 23.12
CA VAL A 269 6.30 -20.22 23.62
C VAL A 269 5.36 -21.37 23.26
N HIS A 270 4.36 -21.13 22.40
CA HIS A 270 3.32 -22.08 22.01
C HIS A 270 2.48 -22.57 23.21
N SER A 271 2.21 -21.68 24.15
CA SER A 271 1.31 -21.86 25.29
C SER A 271 -0.13 -21.44 24.95
N ALA A 272 -1.05 -21.70 25.87
CA ALA A 272 -2.41 -21.12 25.88
C ALA A 272 -2.56 -19.93 26.84
N ARG A 273 -1.47 -19.20 27.09
CA ARG A 273 -1.50 -18.04 27.98
C ARG A 273 -1.79 -16.76 27.19
N ALA A 274 -2.87 -16.07 27.54
CA ALA A 274 -3.18 -14.72 27.08
C ALA A 274 -2.95 -13.69 28.19
N LEU A 275 -2.48 -12.49 27.83
CA LEU A 275 -2.24 -11.39 28.76
C LEU A 275 -3.09 -10.18 28.42
N ILE A 276 -3.65 -9.55 29.45
CA ILE A 276 -4.24 -8.21 29.33
C ILE A 276 -3.12 -7.18 29.48
N VAL A 277 -3.02 -6.24 28.54
CA VAL A 277 -2.01 -5.18 28.54
C VAL A 277 -2.64 -3.79 28.51
N ASP A 278 -1.96 -2.82 29.11
CA ASP A 278 -2.33 -1.39 29.13
C ASP A 278 -1.08 -0.51 28.93
N ASP A 279 -1.23 0.80 29.07
CA ASP A 279 -0.14 1.78 28.88
C ASP A 279 1.03 1.63 29.86
N ASN A 280 0.89 0.88 30.95
CA ASN A 280 1.98 0.61 31.89
C ASN A 280 2.85 -0.56 31.46
N HIS A 281 2.47 -1.28 30.41
CA HIS A 281 3.24 -2.41 29.91
C HIS A 281 4.53 -1.93 29.27
N ASP A 282 5.67 -2.44 29.73
CA ASP A 282 6.96 -2.21 29.09
C ASP A 282 7.04 -3.00 27.77
N PRO A 283 7.07 -2.34 26.59
CA PRO A 283 7.15 -3.00 25.29
C PRO A 283 8.40 -3.89 25.12
N GLN A 284 9.47 -3.60 25.89
CA GLN A 284 10.71 -4.38 25.84
C GLN A 284 10.65 -5.65 26.69
N SER A 285 9.72 -5.74 27.65
CA SER A 285 9.64 -6.85 28.61
C SER A 285 9.34 -8.19 27.95
N ARG A 286 8.56 -8.19 26.84
CA ARG A 286 8.20 -9.35 26.01
C ARG A 286 7.96 -10.63 26.83
N PRO A 287 6.93 -10.64 27.70
CA PRO A 287 6.67 -11.77 28.59
C PRO A 287 6.34 -13.05 27.81
N GLU A 288 6.52 -14.21 28.45
CA GLU A 288 6.07 -15.49 27.90
C GLU A 288 4.56 -15.57 27.91
N ALA A 289 3.99 -15.62 26.72
CA ALA A 289 2.58 -15.82 26.41
C ALA A 289 2.45 -16.02 24.90
N ASP A 290 1.24 -16.35 24.45
CA ASP A 290 0.92 -16.45 23.03
C ASP A 290 -0.36 -15.68 22.65
N GLY A 291 -0.99 -15.00 23.61
CA GLY A 291 -2.15 -14.13 23.39
C GLY A 291 -2.02 -12.78 24.11
N LEU A 292 -2.61 -11.74 23.52
CA LEU A 292 -2.73 -10.39 24.06
C LEU A 292 -4.17 -9.91 23.94
N ALA A 293 -4.63 -9.12 24.90
CA ALA A 293 -5.86 -8.33 24.80
C ALA A 293 -5.66 -6.94 25.41
N THR A 294 -6.32 -5.93 24.85
CA THR A 294 -6.32 -4.58 25.42
C THR A 294 -7.59 -3.82 25.06
N ARG A 295 -7.88 -2.79 25.87
CA ARG A 295 -8.88 -1.74 25.60
C ARG A 295 -8.25 -0.35 25.57
N THR A 296 -6.94 -0.29 25.50
CA THR A 296 -6.17 0.97 25.59
C THR A 296 -5.91 1.49 24.17
N PRO A 297 -6.48 2.64 23.78
CA PRO A 297 -6.19 3.26 22.49
C PRO A 297 -4.71 3.58 22.31
N GLY A 298 -4.23 3.53 21.07
CA GLY A 298 -2.84 3.80 20.72
C GLY A 298 -1.86 2.65 20.98
N LEU A 299 -2.26 1.53 21.61
CA LEU A 299 -1.46 0.30 21.66
C LEU A 299 -1.62 -0.52 20.38
N LEU A 300 -0.51 -1.08 19.90
CA LEU A 300 -0.48 -1.98 18.74
C LEU A 300 -0.05 -3.37 19.20
N LEU A 301 -0.98 -4.33 19.22
CA LEU A 301 -0.69 -5.72 19.59
C LEU A 301 -0.08 -6.44 18.38
N GLY A 302 1.00 -7.21 18.58
CA GLY A 302 1.68 -7.90 17.50
C GLY A 302 1.99 -9.38 17.78
N ILE A 303 1.76 -10.21 16.76
CA ILE A 303 1.99 -11.66 16.76
C ILE A 303 2.93 -12.05 15.63
N LEU A 304 4.03 -12.73 15.95
CA LEU A 304 5.02 -13.21 14.98
C LEU A 304 4.65 -14.60 14.48
N THR A 305 4.71 -14.82 13.17
CA THR A 305 4.46 -16.16 12.60
C THR A 305 5.41 -16.48 11.43
N ALA A 306 5.51 -17.77 11.15
CA ALA A 306 5.87 -18.34 9.85
C ALA A 306 5.27 -19.75 9.90
N ASP A 307 4.15 -19.94 9.20
CA ASP A 307 3.22 -21.10 9.24
C ASP A 307 2.21 -21.17 10.37
N CYS A 308 2.58 -20.88 11.62
CA CYS A 308 1.59 -20.86 12.71
C CYS A 308 0.52 -19.79 12.46
N THR A 309 -0.69 -19.99 12.99
CA THR A 309 -1.85 -19.18 12.64
C THR A 309 -1.94 -17.91 13.50
N PRO A 310 -1.81 -16.70 12.93
CA PRO A 310 -2.12 -15.48 13.65
C PRO A 310 -3.62 -15.20 13.59
N ILE A 311 -4.23 -14.89 14.73
CA ILE A 311 -5.64 -14.48 14.81
C ILE A 311 -5.72 -13.10 15.45
N LEU A 312 -6.43 -12.19 14.79
CA LEU A 312 -6.69 -10.84 15.27
C LEU A 312 -8.18 -10.70 15.60
N PHE A 313 -8.50 -10.07 16.72
CA PHE A 313 -9.86 -9.96 17.24
C PHE A 313 -10.22 -8.51 17.54
N ALA A 314 -11.47 -8.12 17.26
CA ALA A 314 -11.98 -6.80 17.67
C ALA A 314 -13.46 -6.85 18.06
N ASP A 315 -13.79 -6.17 19.15
CA ASP A 315 -15.14 -5.72 19.49
C ASP A 315 -15.11 -4.19 19.55
N GLU A 316 -15.57 -3.55 18.46
CA GLU A 316 -15.58 -2.08 18.35
C GLU A 316 -16.58 -1.43 19.33
N ASN A 317 -17.67 -2.11 19.69
CA ASN A 317 -18.65 -1.58 20.64
C ASN A 317 -18.04 -1.46 22.05
N ALA A 318 -17.25 -2.44 22.45
CA ALA A 318 -16.54 -2.44 23.72
C ALA A 318 -15.21 -1.66 23.69
N GLY A 319 -14.70 -1.34 22.49
CA GLY A 319 -13.36 -0.78 22.33
C GLY A 319 -12.27 -1.75 22.78
N VAL A 320 -12.43 -3.05 22.48
CA VAL A 320 -11.51 -4.11 22.91
C VAL A 320 -10.94 -4.82 21.70
N ILE A 321 -9.64 -5.06 21.70
CA ILE A 321 -8.93 -5.86 20.69
C ILE A 321 -8.16 -6.99 21.35
N GLY A 322 -7.91 -8.04 20.58
CA GLY A 322 -7.06 -9.15 20.95
C GLY A 322 -6.23 -9.66 19.79
N ALA A 323 -5.13 -10.33 20.08
CA ALA A 323 -4.30 -10.99 19.07
C ALA A 323 -3.66 -12.23 19.67
N CYS A 324 -3.65 -13.35 18.94
CA CYS A 324 -3.00 -14.57 19.40
C CYS A 324 -2.21 -15.32 18.33
N HIS A 325 -1.21 -16.05 18.80
CA HIS A 325 -0.38 -16.99 18.07
C HIS A 325 -0.90 -18.41 18.32
N ALA A 326 -1.52 -19.00 17.31
CA ALA A 326 -2.00 -20.36 17.35
C ALA A 326 -1.10 -21.27 16.51
N GLY A 327 0.02 -21.70 17.08
CA GLY A 327 0.69 -22.92 16.63
C GLY A 327 -0.07 -24.15 17.14
N TRP A 328 0.23 -25.34 16.61
CA TRP A 328 -0.58 -26.54 16.91
C TRP A 328 -0.77 -26.81 18.42
N LYS A 329 0.27 -26.63 19.25
CA LYS A 329 0.18 -26.83 20.71
C LYS A 329 -0.77 -25.84 21.36
N GLY A 330 -0.57 -24.55 21.10
CA GLY A 330 -1.43 -23.50 21.64
C GLY A 330 -2.87 -23.65 21.16
N ALA A 331 -3.08 -24.07 19.91
CA ALA A 331 -4.40 -24.32 19.36
C ALA A 331 -5.13 -25.43 20.12
N VAL A 332 -4.49 -26.59 20.32
CA VAL A 332 -5.14 -27.71 21.05
C VAL A 332 -5.24 -27.45 22.56
N ASP A 333 -4.46 -26.50 23.09
CA ASP A 333 -4.51 -26.03 24.48
C ASP A 333 -5.44 -24.83 24.68
N ASP A 334 -6.23 -24.43 23.68
CA ASP A 334 -7.26 -23.38 23.75
C ASP A 334 -6.75 -21.92 23.83
N ILE A 335 -5.67 -21.58 23.12
CA ILE A 335 -5.13 -20.21 23.09
C ILE A 335 -6.11 -19.16 22.55
N ALA A 336 -6.96 -19.54 21.58
CA ALA A 336 -7.93 -18.61 20.99
C ALA A 336 -9.00 -18.23 22.03
N GLU A 337 -9.49 -19.21 22.77
CA GLU A 337 -10.44 -19.08 23.86
C GLU A 337 -9.85 -18.30 25.02
N ALA A 338 -8.60 -18.60 25.42
CA ALA A 338 -7.90 -17.83 26.44
C ALA A 338 -7.78 -16.34 26.06
N THR A 339 -7.60 -16.04 24.77
CA THR A 339 -7.55 -14.66 24.25
C THR A 339 -8.92 -14.01 24.26
N ILE A 340 -9.97 -14.74 23.86
CA ILE A 340 -11.36 -14.29 23.93
C ILE A 340 -11.77 -14.01 25.39
N ASP A 341 -11.42 -14.89 26.32
CA ASP A 341 -11.68 -14.70 27.76
C ASP A 341 -11.02 -13.44 28.29
N ALA A 342 -9.78 -13.16 27.87
CA ALA A 342 -9.09 -11.92 28.22
C ALA A 342 -9.81 -10.67 27.65
N MET A 343 -10.37 -10.76 26.43
CA MET A 343 -11.20 -9.69 25.87
C MET A 343 -12.53 -9.52 26.61
N VAL A 344 -13.18 -10.62 26.99
CA VAL A 344 -14.44 -10.59 27.77
C VAL A 344 -14.22 -9.97 29.15
N GLN A 345 -13.09 -10.26 29.80
CA GLN A 345 -12.69 -9.60 31.05
C GLN A 345 -12.54 -8.07 30.89
N LEU A 346 -12.21 -7.60 29.69
CA LEU A 346 -12.13 -6.17 29.35
C LEU A 346 -13.48 -5.56 28.94
N GLY A 347 -14.54 -6.37 28.84
CA GLY A 347 -15.90 -5.94 28.53
C GLY A 347 -16.39 -6.29 27.12
N ALA A 348 -15.61 -7.03 26.34
CA ALA A 348 -16.07 -7.51 25.03
C ALA A 348 -17.22 -8.52 25.15
N SER A 349 -18.03 -8.62 24.11
CA SER A 349 -19.05 -9.65 23.95
C SER A 349 -18.72 -10.55 22.77
N THR A 350 -18.72 -11.88 22.97
CA THR A 350 -18.40 -12.86 21.92
C THR A 350 -19.23 -12.68 20.65
N ASN A 351 -20.50 -12.31 20.79
CA ASN A 351 -21.41 -12.04 19.67
C ASN A 351 -21.03 -10.80 18.84
N ASN A 352 -20.24 -9.88 19.41
CA ASN A 352 -19.75 -8.66 18.74
C ASN A 352 -18.31 -8.82 18.22
N ILE A 353 -17.55 -9.78 18.76
CA ILE A 353 -16.17 -10.00 18.36
C ILE A 353 -16.15 -10.47 16.90
N ARG A 354 -15.31 -9.79 16.11
CA ARG A 354 -14.88 -10.23 14.78
C ARG A 354 -13.49 -10.82 14.87
N ALA A 355 -13.29 -12.02 14.33
CA ALA A 355 -12.00 -12.69 14.27
C ALA A 355 -11.50 -12.74 12.81
N ALA A 356 -10.25 -12.37 12.60
CA ALA A 356 -9.57 -12.49 11.32
C ALA A 356 -8.37 -13.42 11.46
N ILE A 357 -8.36 -14.49 10.66
CA ILE A 357 -7.29 -15.48 10.58
C ILE A 357 -6.35 -15.09 9.44
N GLY A 358 -5.10 -14.78 9.79
CA GLY A 358 -4.09 -14.35 8.83
C GLY A 358 -3.36 -15.50 8.12
N PRO A 359 -2.37 -15.18 7.26
CA PRO A 359 -1.64 -16.18 6.50
C PRO A 359 -0.96 -17.21 7.41
N ASN A 360 -1.16 -18.48 7.08
CA ASN A 360 -0.72 -19.64 7.84
C ASN A 360 -0.45 -20.82 6.90
N ILE A 361 0.03 -21.95 7.42
CA ILE A 361 0.22 -23.15 6.59
C ILE A 361 -1.12 -23.82 6.27
N SER A 362 -1.38 -24.05 4.99
CA SER A 362 -2.62 -24.70 4.55
C SER A 362 -2.65 -26.17 4.94
N PHE A 363 -3.87 -26.72 5.02
CA PHE A 363 -4.09 -28.17 5.15
C PHE A 363 -3.30 -28.98 4.11
N SER A 364 -3.24 -28.54 2.85
CA SER A 364 -2.50 -29.24 1.78
C SER A 364 -1.00 -29.32 2.02
N ASN A 365 -0.41 -28.44 2.85
CA ASN A 365 1.03 -28.39 3.10
C ASN A 365 1.42 -28.80 4.53
N TYR A 366 0.45 -28.99 5.43
CA TYR A 366 0.73 -29.31 6.82
C TYR A 366 0.75 -30.82 7.11
N GLU A 367 1.64 -31.55 6.43
CA GLU A 367 1.92 -32.96 6.71
C GLU A 367 2.42 -33.14 8.16
N VAL A 368 1.93 -34.18 8.85
CA VAL A 368 2.30 -34.52 10.22
C VAL A 368 2.59 -36.01 10.38
N GLY A 369 3.48 -36.35 11.32
CA GLY A 369 3.80 -37.73 11.63
C GLY A 369 2.84 -38.38 12.65
N PRO A 370 2.84 -39.71 12.78
CA PRO A 370 1.97 -40.42 13.73
C PRO A 370 2.14 -40.00 15.20
N ASP A 371 3.37 -39.64 15.60
CA ASP A 371 3.65 -39.16 16.96
C ASP A 371 3.01 -37.80 17.22
N PHE A 372 2.99 -36.95 16.20
CA PHE A 372 2.33 -35.64 16.26
C PHE A 372 0.81 -35.81 16.35
N ALA A 373 0.22 -36.63 15.47
CA ALA A 373 -1.22 -36.90 15.48
C ALA A 373 -1.69 -37.46 16.84
N ARG A 374 -0.92 -38.40 17.42
CA ARG A 374 -1.19 -38.91 18.77
C ARG A 374 -1.09 -37.84 19.84
N ALA A 375 -0.09 -36.96 19.77
CA ALA A 375 0.05 -35.86 20.73
C ALA A 375 -1.14 -34.90 20.67
N VAL A 376 -1.54 -34.48 19.46
CA VAL A 376 -2.72 -33.64 19.22
C VAL A 376 -3.97 -34.27 19.84
N LEU A 377 -4.25 -35.54 19.54
CA LEU A 377 -5.46 -36.23 20.02
C LEU A 377 -5.44 -36.53 21.52
N SER A 378 -4.26 -36.76 22.09
CA SER A 378 -4.12 -36.94 23.54
C SER A 378 -4.41 -35.67 24.32
N GLN A 379 -4.13 -34.51 23.70
CA GLN A 379 -4.35 -33.21 24.30
C GLN A 379 -5.79 -32.75 24.07
N ASN A 380 -6.29 -32.86 22.83
CA ASN A 380 -7.64 -32.47 22.47
C ASN A 380 -8.27 -33.49 21.49
N PRO A 381 -9.15 -34.38 21.99
CA PRO A 381 -9.85 -35.36 21.15
C PRO A 381 -10.74 -34.75 20.07
N GLU A 382 -11.20 -33.50 20.21
CA GLU A 382 -12.02 -32.81 19.22
C GLU A 382 -11.24 -32.44 17.95
N ALA A 383 -9.91 -32.54 17.98
CA ALA A 383 -9.07 -32.33 16.81
C ALA A 383 -9.15 -33.50 15.79
N ALA A 384 -9.78 -34.63 16.15
CA ALA A 384 -9.87 -35.82 15.29
C ALA A 384 -10.40 -35.58 13.87
N PRO A 385 -11.47 -34.79 13.64
CA PRO A 385 -11.96 -34.51 12.28
C PRO A 385 -10.98 -33.70 11.42
N PHE A 386 -9.96 -33.08 12.03
CA PHE A 386 -9.00 -32.19 11.38
C PHE A 386 -7.66 -32.87 11.09
N LEU A 387 -7.47 -34.12 11.53
CA LEU A 387 -6.37 -34.97 11.10
C LEU A 387 -6.87 -35.89 9.98
N ARG A 388 -6.47 -35.58 8.75
CA ARG A 388 -6.99 -36.23 7.55
C ARG A 388 -5.88 -36.47 6.55
N ILE A 389 -6.02 -37.48 5.72
CA ILE A 389 -5.15 -37.70 4.55
C ILE A 389 -5.78 -36.94 3.37
N PRO A 390 -5.12 -35.91 2.80
CA PRO A 390 -5.62 -35.24 1.61
C PRO A 390 -5.73 -36.18 0.41
N ASP A 391 -6.59 -35.84 -0.56
CA ASP A 391 -6.73 -36.62 -1.79
C ASP A 391 -5.39 -36.70 -2.54
N GLY A 392 -4.95 -37.92 -2.84
CA GLY A 392 -3.68 -38.17 -3.53
C GLY A 392 -2.46 -38.29 -2.62
N GLU A 393 -2.60 -38.02 -1.33
CA GLU A 393 -1.52 -38.14 -0.35
C GLU A 393 -1.53 -39.48 0.39
N THR A 394 -0.41 -39.80 1.05
CA THR A 394 -0.25 -41.04 1.83
C THR A 394 -0.08 -40.81 3.32
N ARG A 395 0.07 -39.55 3.73
CA ARG A 395 0.34 -39.17 5.12
C ARG A 395 -0.76 -38.25 5.64
N GLU A 396 -0.92 -38.25 6.96
CA GLU A 396 -1.88 -37.38 7.63
C GLU A 396 -1.41 -35.94 7.57
N HIS A 397 -2.36 -35.04 7.34
CA HIS A 397 -2.17 -33.60 7.41
C HIS A 397 -3.07 -33.06 8.53
N PHE A 398 -2.62 -31.99 9.18
CA PHE A 398 -3.41 -31.31 10.20
C PHE A 398 -4.04 -30.04 9.64
N ASP A 399 -5.37 -30.02 9.58
CA ASP A 399 -6.18 -28.86 9.22
C ASP A 399 -6.28 -27.90 10.42
N LEU A 400 -5.15 -27.26 10.75
CA LEU A 400 -5.05 -26.33 11.87
C LEU A 400 -6.06 -25.18 11.76
N THR A 401 -6.24 -24.64 10.56
CA THR A 401 -7.17 -23.53 10.31
C THR A 401 -8.62 -23.98 10.47
N GLY A 402 -9.01 -25.13 9.91
CA GLY A 402 -10.33 -25.70 10.13
C GLY A 402 -10.60 -25.98 11.61
N PHE A 403 -9.61 -26.50 12.34
CA PHE A 403 -9.72 -26.74 13.78
C PHE A 403 -9.96 -25.43 14.53
N LEU A 404 -9.14 -24.40 14.29
CA LEU A 404 -9.30 -23.09 14.93
C LEU A 404 -10.64 -22.42 14.60
N ILE A 405 -11.14 -22.52 13.36
CA ILE A 405 -12.48 -22.02 13.00
C ILE A 405 -13.55 -22.71 13.86
N ALA A 406 -13.52 -24.04 13.99
CA ALA A 406 -14.48 -24.77 14.81
C ALA A 406 -14.41 -24.37 16.29
N ARG A 407 -13.20 -24.10 16.80
CA ARG A 407 -13.01 -23.60 18.18
C ARG A 407 -13.58 -22.19 18.37
N LEU A 408 -13.37 -21.29 17.41
CA LEU A 408 -13.95 -19.94 17.41
C LEU A 408 -15.49 -19.96 17.33
N GLU A 409 -16.06 -20.84 16.50
CA GLU A 409 -17.51 -21.03 16.40
C GLU A 409 -18.09 -21.57 17.71
N ALA A 410 -17.42 -22.54 18.34
CA ALA A 410 -17.81 -23.08 19.64
C ALA A 410 -17.74 -22.03 20.77
N ALA A 411 -16.81 -21.07 20.67
CA ALA A 411 -16.70 -19.93 21.57
C ALA A 411 -17.76 -18.83 21.31
N GLY A 412 -18.62 -19.00 20.30
CA GLY A 412 -19.71 -18.08 19.98
C GLY A 412 -19.29 -16.84 19.19
N ILE A 413 -18.14 -16.89 18.49
CA ILE A 413 -17.70 -15.81 17.62
C ILE A 413 -18.57 -15.77 16.36
N ALA A 414 -19.30 -14.66 16.18
CA ALA A 414 -20.30 -14.56 15.12
C ALA A 414 -19.72 -14.26 13.72
N GLN A 415 -18.54 -13.63 13.66
CA GLN A 415 -17.90 -13.25 12.41
C GLN A 415 -16.45 -13.71 12.40
N ILE A 416 -16.17 -14.69 11.54
CA ILE A 416 -14.83 -15.25 11.32
C ILE A 416 -14.50 -15.06 9.85
N GLU A 417 -13.35 -14.46 9.56
CA GLU A 417 -12.81 -14.35 8.20
C GLU A 417 -11.43 -15.00 8.15
N ASP A 418 -11.26 -15.96 7.24
CA ASP A 418 -9.96 -16.51 6.89
C ASP A 418 -9.45 -15.86 5.60
N LEU A 419 -8.21 -15.37 5.62
CA LEU A 419 -7.54 -14.82 4.45
C LEU A 419 -7.20 -15.92 3.42
N ALA A 420 -7.24 -17.20 3.81
CA ALA A 420 -7.01 -18.35 2.95
C ALA A 420 -5.68 -18.29 2.16
N THR A 421 -4.65 -17.69 2.77
CA THR A 421 -3.33 -17.51 2.17
C THR A 421 -2.32 -18.46 2.81
N CYS A 422 -1.79 -19.39 2.02
CA CYS A 422 -0.80 -20.35 2.47
C CYS A 422 0.61 -19.73 2.53
N THR A 423 1.28 -19.77 3.68
CA THR A 423 2.68 -19.30 3.82
C THR A 423 3.67 -20.15 3.00
N TYR A 424 3.43 -21.46 2.92
CA TYR A 424 4.31 -22.39 2.20
C TYR A 424 4.26 -22.18 0.67
N ASP A 425 3.08 -21.95 0.11
CA ASP A 425 2.89 -21.79 -1.34
C ASP A 425 3.31 -20.40 -1.85
N ASN A 426 3.43 -19.41 -0.95
CA ASN A 426 3.64 -17.99 -1.30
C ASN A 426 5.00 -17.46 -0.83
N ILE A 427 6.07 -18.25 -1.01
CA ILE A 427 7.40 -17.95 -0.46
C ILE A 427 8.02 -16.64 -0.95
N GLU A 428 7.62 -16.15 -2.12
CA GLU A 428 8.04 -14.86 -2.68
C GLU A 428 7.56 -13.67 -1.84
N THR A 429 6.47 -13.84 -1.09
CA THR A 429 5.82 -12.75 -0.33
C THR A 429 5.69 -13.03 1.16
N LEU A 430 5.86 -14.28 1.61
CA LEU A 430 5.71 -14.71 3.01
C LEU A 430 6.91 -15.55 3.47
N PHE A 431 7.14 -15.58 4.79
CA PHE A 431 8.08 -16.52 5.39
C PHE A 431 7.36 -17.82 5.75
N SER A 432 7.99 -18.97 5.49
CA SER A 432 7.48 -20.29 5.90
C SER A 432 8.56 -21.11 6.59
N HIS A 433 8.28 -21.56 7.81
CA HIS A 433 9.20 -22.38 8.59
C HIS A 433 9.32 -23.80 8.04
N ARG A 434 8.22 -24.35 7.54
CA ARG A 434 8.11 -25.65 6.89
C ARG A 434 8.89 -25.65 5.58
N PHE A 435 8.74 -24.61 4.76
CA PHE A 435 9.53 -24.45 3.55
C PHE A 435 11.02 -24.41 3.88
N ALA A 436 11.38 -23.57 4.86
CA ALA A 436 12.76 -23.43 5.31
C ALA A 436 13.33 -24.77 5.81
N THR A 437 12.53 -25.56 6.53
CA THR A 437 12.90 -26.90 7.01
C THR A 437 13.11 -27.89 5.87
N HIS A 438 12.22 -27.90 4.87
CA HIS A 438 12.34 -28.80 3.70
C HIS A 438 13.56 -28.49 2.84
N HIS A 439 14.02 -27.23 2.84
CA HIS A 439 15.15 -26.76 2.03
C HIS A 439 16.44 -26.54 2.82
N ASP A 440 16.45 -26.86 4.12
CA ASP A 440 17.60 -26.67 5.04
C ASP A 440 18.15 -25.23 5.02
N ILE A 441 17.25 -24.24 5.07
CA ILE A 441 17.57 -22.81 5.10
C ILE A 441 17.00 -22.13 6.35
N GLU A 442 17.53 -20.96 6.67
CA GLU A 442 16.95 -20.08 7.69
C GLU A 442 15.98 -19.08 7.04
N MET A 443 14.99 -18.63 7.81
CA MET A 443 14.03 -17.60 7.38
C MET A 443 13.58 -16.74 8.55
N GLY A 444 13.11 -15.54 8.21
CA GLY A 444 12.55 -14.58 9.15
C GLY A 444 11.17 -15.00 9.69
N ARG A 445 10.53 -14.09 10.43
CA ARG A 445 9.12 -14.20 10.82
C ARG A 445 8.38 -12.93 10.41
N GLN A 446 7.19 -13.14 9.89
CA GLN A 446 6.25 -12.06 9.58
C GLN A 446 5.55 -11.59 10.85
N LEU A 447 4.90 -10.41 10.82
CA LEU A 447 4.22 -9.83 11.97
C LEU A 447 2.78 -9.47 11.60
N SER A 448 1.83 -9.95 12.39
CA SER A 448 0.41 -9.58 12.30
C SER A 448 0.08 -8.63 13.44
N VAL A 449 -0.58 -7.51 13.15
CA VAL A 449 -0.82 -6.47 14.14
C VAL A 449 -2.25 -5.93 14.13
N ILE A 450 -2.73 -5.49 15.30
CA ILE A 450 -4.02 -4.83 15.49
C ILE A 450 -3.92 -3.77 16.58
N GLY A 451 -4.59 -2.63 16.38
CA GLY A 451 -4.59 -1.48 17.29
C GLY A 451 -5.91 -0.71 17.24
N ILE A 452 -6.23 -0.02 18.33
CA ILE A 452 -7.32 0.95 18.41
C ILE A 452 -6.69 2.33 18.17
N LYS A 453 -7.23 3.12 17.24
CA LYS A 453 -6.69 4.42 16.83
C LYS A 453 -6.72 5.48 17.93
#